data_AF-A0A381W8Y5-F1
#
_entry.id   AF-A0A381W8Y5-F1
#
_cell.length_a   1.000
_cell.length_b   1.000
_cell.length_c   1.000
_cell.angle_alpha   90.00
_cell.angle_beta   90.00
_cell.angle_gamma   90.00
#
_symmetry.space_group_name_H-M   'P 1'
#
loop_
_entity.id
_entity.type
_entity.pdbx_description
1 polymer ?
#
loop_
_entity_poly.entity_id
_entity_poly.type
_entity_poly.pdbx_seq_one_letter_code
_entity_poly.pdbx_strand_id
1 'polypeptide(L)'
;MDKSLSHMVGNVAAIASLMLLLCNSVAAQDKDINRPPVLSGEGGAIPVRVIDDRLVVSCDISGTKLRIPVNLWLDFDGPYGLQLHNKAAANLPAETQEGKPSPLTLHFPDFTIEVARRELGPEEAFEEFTKYHSKEIGEDALVGAIGAQVLKHFDVVFDLPRGQVSILPIGRLADQVISQSENQVVTPITLKNDLVWIPVNLKSGKGTLRRAMAIGSSQYDTLLDRRLCDSLQRPAGNVGAVRCESIDFSPYVAFRPAKVVQVHADGVAGIMGINLLENFRVHIDRRSLLATLQSTRSASFPDEDLAWFQAMVQEDSQLVMAWLKKHGQTRLGREAAEFLLTLLLDEGAKEGQLAQAIQWVNDTMPKDLRATRLFDLMEELINEGEERLGVAAGELGLKSARADRYPESAYQLHGRLGELLLATDNREAWRHLLSAAFGLPEDGMINLNLGRCYEASGKKNRAFSRYVQALVKEESSELAMAALARLDAELPADQRMTIETIDRMISGRVRNYSAPTAYEPDPKTRSNRTSLVEFFTSAYVGDERAGAIGGALGNQGALSHFGDADCIFLSYHLPTPRVEPLVTPLAMHMQKWL
;
A
#
# COMPACT_ATOMS: atom_id res chain seq x y z
N MET A 1 57.08 36.36 9.09
CA MET A 1 56.10 36.14 8.01
C MET A 1 56.09 34.71 7.46
N ASP A 2 56.76 33.71 8.07
CA ASP A 2 56.88 32.37 7.45
C ASP A 2 56.10 31.21 8.10
N LYS A 3 55.46 31.39 9.27
CA LYS A 3 54.72 30.29 9.91
C LYS A 3 53.23 30.21 9.54
N SER A 4 52.65 31.27 8.97
CA SER A 4 51.24 31.29 8.58
C SER A 4 51.00 30.69 7.19
N LEU A 5 51.98 30.78 6.28
CA LEU A 5 51.88 30.23 4.94
C LEU A 5 52.06 28.70 4.91
N SER A 6 52.89 28.12 5.78
CA SER A 6 53.07 26.64 5.80
C SER A 6 51.82 25.91 6.32
N HIS A 7 51.07 26.51 7.25
CA HIS A 7 49.80 25.95 7.74
C HIS A 7 48.66 26.08 6.71
N MET A 8 48.65 27.16 5.92
CA MET A 8 47.66 27.32 4.84
C MET A 8 47.91 26.34 3.68
N VAL A 9 49.16 26.13 3.28
CA VAL A 9 49.50 25.19 2.21
C VAL A 9 49.28 23.73 2.63
N GLY A 10 49.55 23.38 3.89
CA GLY A 10 49.25 22.06 4.45
C GLY A 10 47.74 21.74 4.48
N ASN A 11 46.91 22.73 4.84
CA ASN A 11 45.45 22.56 4.87
C ASN A 11 44.83 22.49 3.47
N VAL A 12 45.34 23.24 2.49
CA VAL A 12 44.86 23.17 1.11
C VAL A 12 45.27 21.85 0.44
N ALA A 13 46.47 21.33 0.73
CA ALA A 13 46.90 20.01 0.25
C ALA A 13 46.08 18.87 0.89
N ALA A 14 45.77 18.96 2.19
CA ALA A 14 44.94 17.98 2.88
C ALA A 14 43.48 17.99 2.37
N ILE A 15 42.90 19.17 2.08
CA ILE A 15 41.55 19.30 1.51
C ILE A 15 41.52 18.82 0.05
N ALA A 16 42.57 19.10 -0.73
CA ALA A 16 42.68 18.59 -2.10
C ALA A 16 42.87 17.07 -2.13
N SER A 17 43.67 16.49 -1.23
CA SER A 17 43.80 15.03 -1.08
C SER A 17 42.53 14.38 -0.56
N LEU A 18 41.77 15.02 0.34
CA LEU A 18 40.47 14.52 0.80
C LEU A 18 39.42 14.59 -0.32
N MET A 19 39.42 15.64 -1.15
CA MET A 19 38.57 15.73 -2.34
C MET A 19 39.00 14.73 -3.43
N LEU A 20 40.29 14.46 -3.61
CA LEU A 20 40.76 13.42 -4.54
C LEU A 20 40.48 12.01 -4.03
N LEU A 21 40.48 11.76 -2.71
CA LEU A 21 40.03 10.50 -2.12
C LEU A 21 38.50 10.34 -2.21
N LEU A 22 37.73 11.42 -2.02
CA LEU A 22 36.27 11.43 -2.20
C LEU A 22 35.86 11.34 -3.69
N CYS A 23 36.66 11.88 -4.62
CA CYS A 23 36.44 11.71 -6.05
C CYS A 23 36.89 10.34 -6.56
N ASN A 24 37.94 9.74 -5.99
CA ASN A 24 38.36 8.39 -6.35
C ASN A 24 37.50 7.28 -5.71
N SER A 25 36.77 7.55 -4.61
CA SER A 25 35.75 6.61 -4.10
C SER A 25 34.47 6.59 -4.93
N VAL A 26 34.27 7.54 -5.85
CA VAL A 26 33.17 7.52 -6.83
C VAL A 26 33.56 6.72 -8.10
N ALA A 27 34.83 6.37 -8.27
CA ALA A 27 35.34 5.63 -9.43
C ALA A 27 35.38 4.10 -9.24
N ALA A 28 34.87 3.60 -8.12
CA ALA A 28 34.51 2.19 -7.94
C ALA A 28 32.99 2.07 -7.80
N GLN A 29 32.24 2.58 -8.78
CA GLN A 29 30.86 2.14 -8.97
C GLN A 29 30.91 0.65 -9.26
N ASP A 30 30.42 -0.14 -8.31
CA ASP A 30 30.27 -1.59 -8.44
C ASP A 30 29.54 -1.85 -9.77
N LYS A 31 30.21 -2.56 -10.70
CA LYS A 31 29.78 -2.67 -12.11
C LYS A 31 28.38 -3.27 -12.27
N ASP A 32 27.86 -3.91 -11.23
CA ASP A 32 26.55 -4.56 -11.20
C ASP A 32 25.38 -3.63 -10.80
N ILE A 33 25.62 -2.49 -10.13
CA ILE A 33 24.52 -1.68 -9.55
C ILE A 33 23.67 -0.96 -10.63
N ASN A 34 24.27 -0.66 -11.79
CA ASN A 34 23.61 0.02 -12.91
C ASN A 34 23.46 -0.88 -14.16
N ARG A 35 23.49 -2.21 -13.97
CA ARG A 35 23.32 -3.13 -15.09
C ARG A 35 21.91 -2.95 -15.70
N PRO A 36 21.78 -2.82 -17.03
CA PRO A 36 20.48 -2.79 -17.69
C PRO A 36 19.66 -4.04 -17.36
N PRO A 37 18.31 -3.93 -17.30
CA PRO A 37 17.46 -5.09 -17.09
C PRO A 37 17.64 -6.10 -18.22
N VAL A 38 17.58 -7.39 -17.87
CA VAL A 38 17.75 -8.49 -18.83
C VAL A 38 16.39 -9.11 -19.12
N LEU A 39 15.97 -9.00 -20.38
CA LEU A 39 14.76 -9.64 -20.89
C LEU A 39 15.08 -11.07 -21.34
N SER A 40 14.26 -12.04 -20.94
CA SER A 40 14.32 -13.37 -21.55
C SER A 40 13.53 -13.43 -22.85
N GLY A 41 14.06 -14.17 -23.83
CA GLY A 41 13.41 -14.39 -25.11
C GLY A 41 13.20 -13.11 -25.93
N GLU A 42 12.03 -13.00 -26.56
CA GLU A 42 11.65 -11.88 -27.43
C GLU A 42 10.74 -10.84 -26.74
N GLY A 43 10.62 -10.92 -25.41
CA GLY A 43 9.57 -10.20 -24.68
C GLY A 43 8.19 -10.79 -24.91
N GLY A 44 7.15 -10.05 -24.53
CA GLY A 44 5.78 -10.56 -24.60
C GLY A 44 4.74 -9.56 -24.12
N ALA A 45 3.49 -10.04 -24.05
CA ALA A 45 2.37 -9.29 -23.56
C ALA A 45 2.21 -9.48 -22.04
N ILE A 46 2.00 -8.38 -21.35
CA ILE A 46 1.68 -8.32 -19.93
C ILE A 46 0.20 -8.02 -19.80
N PRO A 47 -0.62 -8.92 -19.24
CA PRO A 47 -1.99 -8.59 -18.86
C PRO A 47 -1.99 -7.49 -17.80
N VAL A 48 -2.78 -6.44 -18.02
CA VAL A 48 -2.90 -5.29 -17.11
C VAL A 48 -4.36 -4.98 -16.81
N ARG A 49 -4.60 -4.41 -15.63
CA ARG A 49 -5.93 -3.94 -15.20
C ARG A 49 -5.81 -2.51 -14.70
N VAL A 50 -6.85 -1.71 -14.95
CA VAL A 50 -6.99 -0.38 -14.34
C VAL A 50 -7.80 -0.56 -13.05
N ILE A 51 -7.18 -0.26 -11.90
CA ILE A 51 -7.79 -0.40 -10.57
C ILE A 51 -7.47 0.89 -9.81
N ASP A 52 -8.52 1.58 -9.34
CA ASP A 52 -8.43 2.85 -8.60
C ASP A 52 -7.38 3.82 -9.14
N ASP A 53 -7.59 4.20 -10.39
CA ASP A 53 -6.75 5.15 -11.11
C ASP A 53 -5.28 4.73 -11.36
N ARG A 54 -4.93 3.47 -11.12
CA ARG A 54 -3.59 2.90 -11.36
C ARG A 54 -3.60 1.75 -12.37
N LEU A 55 -2.49 1.59 -13.08
CA LEU A 55 -2.28 0.46 -13.98
C LEU A 55 -1.57 -0.68 -13.21
N VAL A 56 -2.29 -1.77 -12.96
CA VAL A 56 -1.83 -2.89 -12.14
C VAL A 56 -1.48 -4.09 -13.02
N VAL A 57 -0.34 -4.71 -12.73
CA VAL A 57 0.09 -5.99 -13.29
C VAL A 57 0.26 -7.03 -12.18
N SER A 58 -0.17 -8.26 -12.45
CA SER A 58 0.09 -9.42 -11.60
C SER A 58 1.27 -10.22 -12.16
N CYS A 59 2.24 -10.57 -11.31
CA CYS A 59 3.42 -11.34 -11.68
C CYS A 59 4.00 -12.07 -10.47
N ASP A 60 4.96 -12.97 -10.69
CA ASP A 60 5.76 -13.49 -9.59
C ASP A 60 7.10 -12.77 -9.53
N ILE A 61 7.58 -12.49 -8.32
CA ILE A 61 8.96 -12.01 -8.11
C ILE A 61 9.75 -13.12 -7.46
N SER A 62 10.94 -13.41 -8.00
CA SER A 62 11.89 -14.31 -7.38
C SER A 62 13.21 -13.63 -7.06
N GLY A 63 13.71 -13.90 -5.86
CA GLY A 63 15.11 -13.70 -5.49
C GLY A 63 15.87 -15.03 -5.52
N THR A 64 16.99 -15.09 -4.81
CA THR A 64 17.86 -16.29 -4.77
C THR A 64 17.24 -17.49 -4.06
N LYS A 65 16.30 -17.27 -3.13
CA LYS A 65 15.74 -18.32 -2.26
C LYS A 65 14.24 -18.52 -2.39
N LEU A 66 13.50 -17.48 -2.80
CA LEU A 66 12.05 -17.45 -2.72
C LEU A 66 11.48 -16.86 -4.00
N ARG A 67 10.29 -17.36 -4.38
CA ARG A 67 9.41 -16.78 -5.40
C ARG A 67 8.05 -16.54 -4.76
N ILE A 68 7.51 -15.34 -4.90
CA ILE A 68 6.20 -14.96 -4.36
C ILE A 68 5.33 -14.35 -5.46
N PRO A 69 4.02 -14.66 -5.49
CA PRO A 69 3.06 -13.97 -6.34
C PRO A 69 2.77 -12.58 -5.77
N VAL A 70 2.69 -11.58 -6.64
CA VAL A 70 2.49 -10.18 -6.24
C VAL A 70 1.76 -9.38 -7.31
N ASN A 71 1.26 -8.21 -6.90
CA ASN A 71 0.86 -7.15 -7.81
C ASN A 71 1.90 -6.01 -7.80
N LEU A 72 2.08 -5.36 -8.96
CA LEU A 72 2.89 -4.16 -9.12
C LEU A 72 2.12 -3.08 -9.89
N TRP A 73 2.40 -1.81 -9.60
CA TRP A 73 2.04 -0.71 -10.50
C TRP A 73 2.99 -0.69 -11.71
N LEU A 74 2.45 -0.38 -12.88
CA LEU A 74 3.22 -0.15 -14.11
C LEU A 74 3.22 1.35 -14.40
N ASP A 75 4.29 2.02 -13.97
CA ASP A 75 4.42 3.48 -13.99
C ASP A 75 5.44 3.91 -15.05
N PHE A 76 5.01 3.99 -16.30
CA PHE A 76 5.91 4.27 -17.44
C PHE A 76 6.62 5.62 -17.38
N ASP A 77 6.05 6.56 -16.64
CA ASP A 77 6.59 7.89 -16.35
C ASP A 77 7.22 8.01 -14.94
N GLY A 78 7.22 6.94 -14.15
CA GLY A 78 7.84 6.90 -12.82
C GLY A 78 9.37 6.92 -12.90
N PRO A 79 10.08 7.87 -12.27
CA PRO A 79 11.53 8.04 -12.42
C PRO A 79 12.37 7.05 -11.59
N TYR A 80 11.94 5.79 -11.49
CA TYR A 80 12.55 4.70 -10.72
C TYR A 80 12.64 3.42 -11.54
N GLY A 81 13.44 2.46 -11.06
CA GLY A 81 13.54 1.12 -11.63
C GLY A 81 12.44 0.19 -11.12
N LEU A 82 12.76 -0.63 -10.12
CA LEU A 82 11.82 -1.50 -9.42
C LEU A 82 11.72 -1.05 -7.97
N GLN A 83 10.61 -0.47 -7.56
CA GLN A 83 10.35 -0.16 -6.17
C GLN A 83 9.69 -1.35 -5.48
N LEU A 84 10.13 -1.67 -4.25
CA LEU A 84 9.54 -2.74 -3.45
C LEU A 84 9.40 -2.36 -1.99
N HIS A 85 8.30 -2.82 -1.39
CA HIS A 85 8.04 -2.83 0.03
C HIS A 85 9.10 -3.67 0.79
N ASN A 86 9.59 -3.19 1.92
CA ASN A 86 10.67 -3.80 2.71
C ASN A 86 10.32 -5.21 3.18
N LYS A 87 9.08 -5.44 3.67
CA LYS A 87 8.59 -6.79 4.02
C LYS A 87 8.75 -7.80 2.86
N ALA A 88 8.39 -7.41 1.64
CA ALA A 88 8.57 -8.26 0.46
C ALA A 88 10.06 -8.43 0.11
N ALA A 89 10.83 -7.34 0.14
CA ALA A 89 12.27 -7.36 -0.16
C ALA A 89 13.08 -8.23 0.83
N ALA A 90 12.72 -8.21 2.11
CA ALA A 90 13.35 -9.00 3.17
C ALA A 90 13.15 -10.52 2.95
N ASN A 91 11.96 -10.91 2.49
CA ASN A 91 11.66 -12.31 2.16
C ASN A 91 12.31 -12.78 0.85
N LEU A 92 12.63 -11.85 -0.06
CA LEU A 92 13.22 -12.10 -1.39
C LEU A 92 14.76 -12.01 -1.44
N PRO A 93 15.44 -12.16 -0.30
CA PRO A 93 16.77 -11.57 0.01
C PRO A 93 17.30 -10.61 -1.07
N ALA A 94 16.61 -9.49 -1.26
CA ALA A 94 16.95 -8.52 -2.31
C ALA A 94 18.27 -7.78 -2.06
N GLU A 95 18.81 -7.88 -0.85
CA GLU A 95 20.10 -7.33 -0.42
C GLU A 95 20.84 -8.37 0.43
N THR A 96 22.16 -8.41 0.33
CA THR A 96 23.00 -9.23 1.22
C THR A 96 23.06 -8.61 2.62
N GLN A 97 23.55 -9.35 3.62
CA GLN A 97 23.79 -8.79 4.97
C GLN A 97 24.78 -7.61 4.98
N GLU A 98 25.63 -7.51 3.94
CA GLU A 98 26.57 -6.40 3.73
C GLU A 98 25.93 -5.22 2.97
N GLY A 99 24.62 -5.28 2.66
CA GLY A 99 23.89 -4.25 1.93
C GLY A 99 24.13 -4.23 0.42
N LYS A 100 24.74 -5.30 -0.15
CA LYS A 100 24.93 -5.38 -1.60
C LYS A 100 23.62 -5.80 -2.27
N PRO A 101 23.20 -5.15 -3.36
CA PRO A 101 21.98 -5.53 -4.07
C PRO A 101 22.12 -6.93 -4.65
N SER A 102 21.05 -7.70 -4.56
CA SER A 102 20.87 -8.98 -5.26
C SER A 102 19.85 -8.79 -6.38
N PRO A 103 20.10 -9.34 -7.58
CA PRO A 103 19.16 -9.21 -8.68
C PRO A 103 17.84 -9.91 -8.35
N LEU A 104 16.75 -9.33 -8.84
CA LEU A 104 15.40 -9.86 -8.72
C LEU A 104 14.84 -10.12 -10.11
N THR A 105 14.12 -11.23 -10.26
CA THR A 105 13.50 -11.60 -11.53
C THR A 105 11.99 -11.50 -11.43
N LEU A 106 11.41 -10.67 -12.29
CA LEU A 106 9.98 -10.57 -12.52
C LEU A 106 9.57 -11.64 -13.54
N HIS A 107 8.60 -12.48 -13.19
CA HIS A 107 8.08 -13.55 -14.04
C HIS A 107 6.68 -13.17 -14.55
N PHE A 108 6.60 -12.89 -15.85
CA PHE A 108 5.35 -12.70 -16.58
C PHE A 108 5.00 -14.01 -17.32
N PRO A 109 3.79 -14.14 -17.91
CA PRO A 109 3.35 -15.39 -18.53
C PRO A 109 4.31 -15.95 -19.59
N ASP A 110 4.84 -15.09 -20.46
CA ASP A 110 5.64 -15.53 -21.61
C ASP A 110 7.14 -15.25 -21.48
N PHE A 111 7.55 -14.43 -20.51
CA PHE A 111 8.92 -13.93 -20.40
C PHE A 111 9.24 -13.45 -18.97
N THR A 112 10.50 -13.12 -18.77
CA THR A 112 11.02 -12.61 -17.50
C THR A 112 11.84 -11.34 -17.70
N ILE A 113 11.87 -10.50 -16.68
CA ILE A 113 12.76 -9.34 -16.59
C ILE A 113 13.60 -9.48 -15.33
N GLU A 114 14.91 -9.64 -15.48
CA GLU A 114 15.87 -9.52 -14.38
C GLU A 114 16.21 -8.04 -14.17
N VAL A 115 16.04 -7.55 -12.94
CA VAL A 115 16.39 -6.20 -12.52
C VAL A 115 17.53 -6.29 -11.50
N ALA A 116 18.57 -5.47 -11.69
CA ALA A 116 19.80 -5.57 -10.91
C ALA A 116 19.62 -5.27 -9.41
N ARG A 117 18.66 -4.39 -9.07
CA ARG A 117 18.35 -4.01 -7.70
C ARG A 117 16.92 -3.53 -7.57
N ARG A 118 16.43 -3.56 -6.33
CA ARG A 118 15.25 -2.78 -5.95
C ARG A 118 15.62 -1.37 -5.49
N GLU A 119 14.62 -0.52 -5.43
CA GLU A 119 14.60 0.78 -4.76
C GLU A 119 13.54 0.77 -3.66
N LEU A 120 13.65 1.67 -2.68
CA LEU A 120 12.60 1.86 -1.69
C LEU A 120 11.41 2.58 -2.34
N GLY A 121 10.22 2.00 -2.22
CA GLY A 121 8.98 2.61 -2.69
C GLY A 121 8.19 3.30 -1.58
N PRO A 122 7.08 3.96 -1.93
CA PRO A 122 6.13 4.52 -0.97
C PRO A 122 5.33 3.40 -0.28
N GLU A 123 5.88 2.82 0.80
CA GLU A 123 5.32 1.65 1.48
C GLU A 123 3.87 1.86 1.92
N GLU A 124 3.57 3.00 2.52
CA GLU A 124 2.22 3.38 2.95
C GLU A 124 1.22 3.36 1.79
N ALA A 125 1.62 3.87 0.62
CA ALA A 125 0.75 3.88 -0.56
C ALA A 125 0.50 2.45 -1.10
N PHE A 126 1.47 1.55 -0.97
CA PHE A 126 1.29 0.14 -1.35
C PHE A 126 0.37 -0.61 -0.37
N GLU A 127 0.54 -0.37 0.93
CA GLU A 127 -0.30 -0.95 1.98
C GLU A 127 -1.74 -0.41 1.86
N GLU A 128 -1.93 0.89 1.66
CA GLU A 128 -3.23 1.53 1.46
C GLU A 128 -3.94 0.97 0.22
N PHE A 129 -3.25 0.89 -0.92
CA PHE A 129 -3.85 0.35 -2.13
C PHE A 129 -4.26 -1.12 -1.95
N THR A 130 -3.42 -1.92 -1.29
CA THR A 130 -3.75 -3.32 -0.95
C THR A 130 -4.98 -3.41 -0.04
N LYS A 131 -5.06 -2.54 0.98
CA LYS A 131 -6.18 -2.47 1.92
C LYS A 131 -7.50 -2.17 1.21
N TYR A 132 -7.54 -1.17 0.35
CA TYR A 132 -8.79 -0.77 -0.31
C TYR A 132 -9.18 -1.66 -1.50
N HIS A 133 -8.20 -2.24 -2.20
CA HIS A 133 -8.43 -2.92 -3.49
C HIS A 133 -8.07 -4.41 -3.51
N SER A 134 -7.98 -5.03 -2.33
CA SER A 134 -7.62 -6.45 -2.14
C SER A 134 -8.43 -7.42 -3.00
N LYS A 135 -9.75 -7.20 -3.17
CA LYS A 135 -10.62 -8.06 -3.99
C LYS A 135 -10.30 -7.91 -5.47
N GLU A 136 -10.09 -6.67 -5.90
CA GLU A 136 -9.84 -6.29 -7.29
C GLU A 136 -8.49 -6.84 -7.76
N ILE A 137 -7.46 -6.82 -6.89
CA ILE A 137 -6.11 -7.31 -7.23
C ILE A 137 -5.95 -8.83 -7.08
N GLY A 138 -6.94 -9.55 -6.53
CA GLY A 138 -6.94 -11.01 -6.42
C GLY A 138 -6.31 -11.54 -5.13
N GLU A 139 -6.42 -10.81 -4.02
CA GLU A 139 -5.92 -11.12 -2.67
C GLU A 139 -4.39 -11.14 -2.50
N ASP A 140 -3.62 -11.24 -3.59
CA ASP A 140 -2.18 -10.98 -3.56
C ASP A 140 -1.88 -9.50 -3.34
N ALA A 141 -0.93 -9.19 -2.45
CA ALA A 141 -0.61 -7.81 -2.11
C ALA A 141 0.01 -7.04 -3.30
N LEU A 142 -0.28 -5.74 -3.38
CA LEU A 142 0.53 -4.82 -4.14
C LEU A 142 1.80 -4.55 -3.33
N VAL A 143 2.96 -4.97 -3.85
CA VAL A 143 4.22 -4.87 -3.09
C VAL A 143 5.20 -3.87 -3.68
N GLY A 144 4.86 -3.22 -4.80
CA GLY A 144 5.82 -2.42 -5.53
C GLY A 144 5.32 -1.78 -6.82
N ALA A 145 6.27 -1.20 -7.56
CA ALA A 145 6.04 -0.56 -8.85
C ALA A 145 7.25 -0.75 -9.78
N ILE A 146 6.98 -0.91 -11.08
CA ILE A 146 7.99 -0.92 -12.15
C ILE A 146 7.93 0.39 -12.94
N GLY A 147 9.06 1.08 -13.04
CA GLY A 147 9.16 2.43 -13.58
C GLY A 147 10.00 2.58 -14.85
N ALA A 148 10.17 3.83 -15.25
CA ALA A 148 10.86 4.23 -16.47
C ALA A 148 12.33 3.77 -16.53
N GLN A 149 13.04 3.64 -15.39
CA GLN A 149 14.44 3.21 -15.43
C GLN A 149 14.61 1.75 -15.86
N VAL A 150 13.57 0.92 -15.71
CA VAL A 150 13.54 -0.43 -16.30
C VAL A 150 12.94 -0.37 -17.71
N LEU A 151 11.79 0.29 -17.87
CA LEU A 151 11.02 0.28 -19.13
C LEU A 151 11.71 1.04 -20.27
N LYS A 152 12.69 1.91 -19.99
CA LYS A 152 13.44 2.64 -21.03
C LYS A 152 14.33 1.77 -21.90
N HIS A 153 14.59 0.54 -21.48
CA HIS A 153 15.42 -0.41 -22.20
C HIS A 153 14.65 -1.24 -23.23
N PHE A 154 13.35 -0.97 -23.40
CA PHE A 154 12.45 -1.73 -24.26
C PHE A 154 11.58 -0.82 -25.12
N ASP A 155 11.12 -1.35 -26.25
CA ASP A 155 9.98 -0.80 -26.96
C ASP A 155 8.71 -1.23 -26.21
N VAL A 156 7.78 -0.28 -26.05
CA VAL A 156 6.57 -0.48 -25.24
C VAL A 156 5.34 -0.20 -26.09
N VAL A 157 4.35 -1.11 -26.01
CA VAL A 157 3.06 -0.98 -26.69
C VAL A 157 1.96 -1.00 -25.63
N PHE A 158 1.27 0.13 -25.46
CA PHE A 158 0.03 0.19 -24.70
C PHE A 158 -1.13 -0.25 -25.60
N ASP A 159 -1.83 -1.30 -25.20
CA ASP A 159 -3.06 -1.78 -25.82
C ASP A 159 -4.08 -2.08 -24.70
N LEU A 160 -4.34 -1.04 -23.90
CA LEU A 160 -5.27 -1.09 -22.77
C LEU A 160 -6.71 -1.48 -23.16
N PRO A 161 -7.24 -1.15 -24.37
CA PRO A 161 -8.51 -1.70 -24.82
C PRO A 161 -8.56 -3.23 -24.84
N ARG A 162 -7.41 -3.90 -25.01
CA ARG A 162 -7.26 -5.35 -24.91
C ARG A 162 -6.76 -5.83 -23.54
N GLY A 163 -6.60 -4.93 -22.58
CA GLY A 163 -6.12 -5.23 -21.24
C GLY A 163 -4.66 -5.70 -21.21
N GLN A 164 -3.80 -5.16 -22.09
CA GLN A 164 -2.40 -5.59 -22.15
C GLN A 164 -1.40 -4.45 -22.44
N VAL A 165 -0.18 -4.62 -21.96
CA VAL A 165 1.01 -3.84 -22.33
C VAL A 165 2.07 -4.80 -22.85
N SER A 166 2.62 -4.55 -24.04
CA SER A 166 3.71 -5.39 -24.57
C SER A 166 5.06 -4.74 -24.33
N ILE A 167 6.03 -5.57 -23.94
CA ILE A 167 7.44 -5.19 -23.80
C ILE A 167 8.22 -5.99 -24.83
N LEU A 168 8.99 -5.29 -25.67
CA LEU A 168 9.74 -5.88 -26.78
C LEU A 168 11.20 -5.37 -26.78
N PRO A 169 12.15 -6.16 -27.31
CA PRO A 169 13.51 -5.67 -27.57
C PRO A 169 13.48 -4.44 -28.48
N ILE A 170 14.37 -3.47 -28.19
CA ILE A 170 14.48 -2.23 -28.98
C ILE A 170 14.71 -2.52 -30.46
N GLY A 171 13.92 -1.86 -31.32
CA GLY A 171 14.09 -1.85 -32.76
C GLY A 171 13.53 -3.06 -33.49
N ARG A 172 12.77 -3.93 -32.79
CA ARG A 172 12.04 -5.06 -33.40
C ARG A 172 10.91 -4.61 -34.34
N LEU A 173 10.41 -3.39 -34.18
CA LEU A 173 9.25 -2.87 -34.93
C LEU A 173 9.58 -1.81 -35.97
N ALA A 174 10.86 -1.43 -36.12
CA ALA A 174 11.34 -0.48 -37.13
C ALA A 174 11.11 -0.95 -38.59
N ASP A 175 10.87 -2.25 -38.80
CA ASP A 175 10.68 -2.86 -40.11
C ASP A 175 9.19 -2.90 -40.56
N GLN A 176 8.25 -2.47 -39.73
CA GLN A 176 6.84 -2.38 -40.13
C GLN A 176 6.58 -1.03 -40.82
N VAL A 177 6.18 -1.07 -42.10
CA VAL A 177 5.72 0.13 -42.82
C VAL A 177 4.38 0.55 -42.22
N ILE A 178 4.40 1.60 -41.40
CA ILE A 178 3.19 2.15 -40.78
C ILE A 178 2.62 3.21 -41.72
N SER A 179 1.56 2.88 -42.46
CA SER A 179 0.86 3.88 -43.27
C SER A 179 0.01 4.79 -42.39
N GLN A 180 0.12 6.10 -42.58
CA GLN A 180 -0.82 7.04 -41.98
C GLN A 180 -2.23 6.77 -42.52
N SER A 181 -3.21 6.73 -41.61
CA SER A 181 -4.63 6.65 -41.94
C SER A 181 -5.41 7.63 -41.08
N GLU A 182 -6.70 7.85 -41.35
CA GLU A 182 -7.50 8.78 -40.54
C GLU A 182 -7.50 8.43 -39.04
N ASN A 183 -7.36 7.15 -38.70
CA ASN A 183 -7.35 6.65 -37.32
C ASN A 183 -5.96 6.29 -36.80
N GLN A 184 -4.89 6.55 -37.56
CA GLN A 184 -3.52 6.19 -37.19
C GLN A 184 -2.51 7.24 -37.63
N VAL A 185 -1.75 7.76 -36.68
CA VAL A 185 -0.68 8.72 -36.94
C VAL A 185 0.65 8.21 -36.44
N VAL A 186 1.71 8.66 -37.12
CA VAL A 186 3.09 8.47 -36.72
C VAL A 186 3.65 9.84 -36.39
N THR A 187 4.19 9.99 -35.19
CA THR A 187 4.72 11.26 -34.67
C THR A 187 6.14 11.04 -34.15
N PRO A 188 7.06 12.01 -34.31
CA PRO A 188 8.38 11.92 -33.69
C PRO A 188 8.27 11.97 -32.16
N ILE A 189 9.10 11.19 -31.47
CA ILE A 189 9.26 11.31 -30.02
C ILE A 189 10.60 11.94 -29.66
N THR A 190 10.65 12.58 -28.50
CA THR A 190 11.92 12.89 -27.84
C THR A 190 12.03 12.10 -26.54
N LEU A 191 13.25 11.67 -26.22
CA LEU A 191 13.56 10.94 -25.00
C LEU A 191 14.32 11.88 -24.07
N LYS A 192 13.70 12.29 -22.97
CA LYS A 192 14.31 13.23 -22.02
C LYS A 192 13.87 12.93 -20.60
N ASN A 193 14.85 12.86 -19.69
CA ASN A 193 14.65 12.50 -18.28
C ASN A 193 13.92 11.15 -18.12
N ASP A 194 14.34 10.15 -18.90
CA ASP A 194 13.73 8.82 -19.01
C ASP A 194 12.26 8.78 -19.52
N LEU A 195 11.66 9.93 -19.81
CA LEU A 195 10.30 10.06 -20.35
C LEU A 195 10.28 10.09 -21.88
N VAL A 196 9.14 9.66 -22.42
CA VAL A 196 8.81 9.72 -23.85
C VAL A 196 7.86 10.88 -24.09
N TRP A 197 8.24 11.79 -24.99
CA TRP A 197 7.48 13.00 -25.27
C TRP A 197 7.01 13.02 -26.72
N ILE A 198 5.73 13.33 -26.93
CA ILE A 198 5.14 13.60 -28.25
C ILE A 198 4.86 15.11 -28.42
N PRO A 199 5.03 15.66 -29.64
CA PRO A 199 4.63 17.04 -29.93
C PRO A 199 3.11 17.16 -29.97
N VAL A 200 2.59 18.21 -29.34
CA VAL A 200 1.18 18.58 -29.40
C VAL A 200 1.00 20.05 -29.74
N ASN A 201 -0.09 20.36 -30.44
CA ASN A 201 -0.47 21.69 -30.86
C ASN A 201 -1.78 22.11 -30.17
N LEU A 202 -1.75 23.25 -29.50
CA LEU A 202 -2.92 23.86 -28.86
C LEU A 202 -3.28 25.17 -29.55
N LYS A 203 -4.55 25.57 -29.49
CA LYS A 203 -4.95 26.91 -29.91
C LYS A 203 -4.61 27.92 -28.82
N SER A 204 -3.98 29.02 -29.22
CA SER A 204 -3.76 30.20 -28.40
C SER A 204 -4.36 31.42 -29.11
N GLY A 205 -4.79 32.45 -28.38
CA GLY A 205 -5.36 33.67 -28.97
C GLY A 205 -4.48 34.35 -30.03
N LYS A 206 -3.18 34.02 -30.08
CA LYS A 206 -2.19 34.53 -31.05
C LYS A 206 -1.79 33.53 -32.15
N GLY A 207 -2.37 32.34 -32.21
CA GLY A 207 -2.05 31.30 -33.20
C GLY A 207 -1.94 29.90 -32.60
N THR A 208 -1.17 29.02 -33.24
CA THR A 208 -0.93 27.65 -32.75
C THR A 208 0.25 27.63 -31.80
N LEU A 209 0.07 27.03 -30.63
CA LEU A 209 1.10 26.85 -29.61
C LEU A 209 1.60 25.42 -29.64
N ARG A 210 2.86 25.22 -30.07
CA ARG A 210 3.54 23.92 -30.02
C ARG A 210 4.09 23.67 -28.62
N ARG A 211 3.83 22.49 -28.07
CA ARG A 211 4.29 22.01 -26.76
C ARG A 211 4.61 20.51 -26.84
N ALA A 212 5.20 19.97 -25.78
CA ALA A 212 5.43 18.54 -25.63
C ALA A 212 4.54 17.93 -24.54
N MET A 213 3.95 16.77 -24.81
CA MET A 213 3.19 15.98 -23.85
C MET A 213 3.92 14.66 -23.59
N ALA A 214 4.17 14.35 -22.31
CA ALA A 214 4.79 13.09 -21.93
C ALA A 214 3.76 11.96 -22.01
N ILE A 215 4.19 10.74 -22.37
CA ILE A 215 3.37 9.53 -22.25
C ILE A 215 3.57 8.97 -20.85
N GLY A 216 2.49 8.84 -20.07
CA GLY A 216 2.52 8.32 -18.72
C GLY A 216 1.45 7.26 -18.48
N SER A 217 1.65 6.47 -17.43
CA SER A 217 0.69 5.48 -16.94
C SER A 217 0.60 5.45 -15.41
N SER A 218 1.29 6.36 -14.73
CA SER A 218 1.27 6.47 -13.26
C SER A 218 -0.04 7.04 -12.71
N GLN A 219 -0.83 7.74 -13.52
CA GLN A 219 -2.09 8.36 -13.12
C GLN A 219 -3.19 8.11 -14.14
N TYR A 220 -4.43 8.10 -13.67
CA TYR A 220 -5.58 7.93 -14.55
C TYR A 220 -5.82 9.11 -15.48
N ASP A 221 -5.88 10.32 -14.91
CA ASP A 221 -6.23 11.50 -15.68
C ASP A 221 -5.09 11.99 -16.55
N THR A 222 -5.40 12.31 -17.81
CA THR A 222 -4.50 13.08 -18.65
C THR A 222 -4.41 14.51 -18.12
N LEU A 223 -3.21 14.85 -17.68
CA LEU A 223 -2.91 16.13 -17.05
C LEU A 223 -2.56 17.18 -18.11
N LEU A 224 -2.97 18.42 -17.85
CA LEU A 224 -2.38 19.61 -18.46
C LEU A 224 -1.74 20.47 -17.37
N ASP A 225 -0.59 21.05 -17.70
CA ASP A 225 0.11 21.92 -16.77
C ASP A 225 -0.77 23.12 -16.39
N ARG A 226 -0.98 23.31 -15.09
CA ARG A 226 -1.84 24.37 -14.54
C ARG A 226 -1.44 25.74 -15.06
N ARG A 227 -0.13 26.05 -15.17
CA ARG A 227 0.32 27.36 -15.66
C ARG A 227 0.01 27.54 -17.15
N LEU A 228 0.05 26.46 -17.94
CA LEU A 228 -0.41 26.50 -19.32
C LEU A 228 -1.92 26.80 -19.39
N CYS A 229 -2.73 26.08 -18.62
CA CYS A 229 -4.18 26.31 -18.53
C CYS A 229 -4.51 27.76 -18.16
N ASP A 230 -3.84 28.31 -17.16
CA ASP A 230 -3.99 29.71 -16.73
C ASP A 230 -3.59 30.69 -17.85
N SER A 231 -2.45 30.44 -18.53
CA SER A 231 -1.99 31.27 -19.65
C SER A 231 -2.95 31.28 -20.85
N LEU A 232 -3.75 30.22 -21.00
CA LEU A 232 -4.79 30.08 -22.01
C LEU A 232 -6.16 30.59 -21.54
N GLN A 233 -6.26 31.12 -20.32
CA GLN A 233 -7.51 31.57 -19.69
C GLN A 233 -8.57 30.45 -19.61
N ARG A 234 -8.12 29.21 -19.39
CA ARG A 234 -8.94 28.01 -19.28
C ARG A 234 -8.47 27.17 -18.08
N PRO A 235 -8.65 27.68 -16.84
CA PRO A 235 -8.01 27.09 -15.67
C PRO A 235 -8.53 25.68 -15.33
N ALA A 236 -9.74 25.34 -15.76
CA ALA A 236 -10.34 24.01 -15.62
C ALA A 236 -9.85 22.97 -16.66
N GLY A 237 -8.83 23.28 -17.46
CA GLY A 237 -8.29 22.35 -18.47
C GLY A 237 -9.12 22.24 -19.77
N ASN A 238 -10.21 22.99 -19.90
CA ASN A 238 -11.03 23.08 -21.11
C ASN A 238 -10.38 23.96 -22.21
N VAL A 239 -9.15 23.62 -22.57
CA VAL A 239 -8.30 24.35 -23.55
C VAL A 239 -8.74 24.15 -25.00
N GLY A 240 -9.75 23.31 -25.25
CA GLY A 240 -10.19 22.93 -26.59
C GLY A 240 -9.24 21.92 -27.23
N ALA A 241 -9.04 22.03 -28.54
CA ALA A 241 -8.25 21.10 -29.34
C ALA A 241 -6.81 20.95 -28.83
N VAL A 242 -6.40 19.71 -28.56
CA VAL A 242 -5.00 19.32 -28.24
C VAL A 242 -4.60 18.26 -29.26
N ARG A 243 -3.82 18.67 -30.28
CA ARG A 243 -3.59 17.85 -31.46
C ARG A 243 -2.19 17.28 -31.53
N CYS A 244 -2.08 15.97 -31.69
CA CYS A 244 -0.87 15.27 -32.11
C CYS A 244 -1.06 14.85 -33.57
N GLU A 245 -0.32 15.48 -34.50
CA GLU A 245 -0.56 15.34 -35.94
C GLU A 245 -2.03 15.65 -36.29
N SER A 246 -2.74 14.72 -36.94
CA SER A 246 -4.16 14.86 -37.28
C SER A 246 -5.13 14.46 -36.15
N ILE A 247 -4.65 13.79 -35.08
CA ILE A 247 -5.49 13.31 -33.98
C ILE A 247 -5.67 14.42 -32.94
N ASP A 248 -6.92 14.69 -32.58
CA ASP A 248 -7.29 15.59 -31.48
C ASP A 248 -7.66 14.76 -30.25
N PHE A 249 -6.98 14.98 -29.12
CA PHE A 249 -7.25 14.27 -27.87
C PHE A 249 -8.44 14.83 -27.08
N SER A 250 -8.82 16.09 -27.35
CA SER A 250 -9.86 16.79 -26.59
C SER A 250 -11.27 16.16 -26.63
N PRO A 251 -11.67 15.40 -27.67
CA PRO A 251 -12.95 14.70 -27.66
C PRO A 251 -13.00 13.43 -26.79
N TYR A 252 -11.85 12.93 -26.33
CA TYR A 252 -11.75 11.63 -25.64
C TYR A 252 -11.70 11.76 -24.12
N VAL A 253 -11.17 12.87 -23.60
CA VAL A 253 -10.90 13.05 -22.17
C VAL A 253 -11.12 14.50 -21.74
N ALA A 254 -11.58 14.70 -20.51
CA ALA A 254 -11.44 15.97 -19.83
C ALA A 254 -10.00 16.08 -19.31
N PHE A 255 -9.29 17.16 -19.67
CA PHE A 255 -7.93 17.35 -19.19
C PHE A 255 -7.92 17.88 -17.77
N ARG A 256 -7.22 17.18 -16.87
CA ARG A 256 -7.09 17.62 -15.49
C ARG A 256 -6.01 18.69 -15.36
N PRO A 257 -6.34 19.91 -14.88
CA PRO A 257 -5.32 20.90 -14.60
C PRO A 257 -4.51 20.51 -13.35
N ALA A 258 -3.22 20.27 -13.50
CA ALA A 258 -2.33 19.87 -12.40
C ALA A 258 -0.94 20.47 -12.54
N LYS A 259 -0.16 20.50 -11.45
CA LYS A 259 1.23 20.94 -11.50
C LYS A 259 2.08 19.87 -12.18
N VAL A 260 2.71 20.21 -13.31
CA VAL A 260 3.64 19.31 -14.01
C VAL A 260 5.07 19.82 -13.77
N VAL A 261 5.89 18.99 -13.11
CA VAL A 261 7.24 19.38 -12.67
C VAL A 261 8.32 19.14 -13.72
N GLN A 262 8.01 18.31 -14.71
CA GLN A 262 8.88 17.95 -15.81
C GLN A 262 9.14 19.14 -16.74
N VAL A 263 10.26 19.11 -17.46
CA VAL A 263 10.69 20.23 -18.32
C VAL A 263 11.12 19.76 -19.71
N HIS A 264 10.58 20.41 -20.73
CA HIS A 264 10.88 20.13 -22.14
C HIS A 264 11.27 21.42 -22.88
N ALA A 265 12.13 21.31 -23.90
CA ALA A 265 12.66 22.47 -24.63
C ALA A 265 11.55 23.26 -25.35
N ASP A 266 10.56 22.56 -25.93
CA ASP A 266 9.39 23.15 -26.58
C ASP A 266 8.33 23.68 -25.59
N GLY A 267 8.60 23.61 -24.28
CA GLY A 267 7.61 23.80 -23.22
C GLY A 267 6.73 22.56 -23.03
N VAL A 268 6.16 22.42 -21.84
CA VAL A 268 5.35 21.26 -21.45
C VAL A 268 3.87 21.59 -21.62
N ALA A 269 3.14 20.66 -22.25
CA ALA A 269 1.69 20.64 -22.27
C ALA A 269 1.15 19.92 -21.03
N GLY A 270 1.67 18.72 -20.77
CA GLY A 270 1.25 17.88 -19.65
C GLY A 270 1.69 16.43 -19.81
N ILE A 271 0.97 15.50 -19.20
CA ILE A 271 1.26 14.07 -19.17
C ILE A 271 0.00 13.30 -19.54
N MET A 272 0.10 12.42 -20.53
CA MET A 272 -0.94 11.45 -20.89
C MET A 272 -1.22 10.53 -19.70
N GLY A 273 -2.50 10.37 -19.36
CA GLY A 273 -2.96 9.45 -18.33
C GLY A 273 -3.55 8.18 -18.92
N ILE A 274 -3.86 7.22 -18.05
CA ILE A 274 -4.50 5.95 -18.41
C ILE A 274 -5.80 6.19 -19.19
N ASN A 275 -6.59 7.20 -18.81
CA ASN A 275 -7.88 7.51 -19.46
C ASN A 275 -7.74 7.78 -20.97
N LEU A 276 -6.64 8.40 -21.41
CA LEU A 276 -6.36 8.60 -22.82
C LEU A 276 -5.75 7.33 -23.43
N LEU A 277 -4.86 6.63 -22.74
CA LEU A 277 -4.32 5.34 -23.19
C LEU A 277 -5.41 4.27 -23.40
N GLU A 278 -6.53 4.32 -22.68
CA GLU A 278 -7.68 3.43 -22.89
C GLU A 278 -8.40 3.64 -24.23
N ASN A 279 -8.13 4.75 -24.91
CA ASN A 279 -8.75 5.11 -26.19
C ASN A 279 -7.84 4.85 -27.40
N PHE A 280 -6.55 4.63 -27.17
CA PHE A 280 -5.53 4.50 -28.21
C PHE A 280 -4.66 3.27 -27.99
N ARG A 281 -4.31 2.60 -29.08
CA ARG A 281 -3.12 1.75 -29.11
C ARG A 281 -1.91 2.66 -29.35
N VAL A 282 -1.03 2.75 -28.38
CA VAL A 282 0.16 3.61 -28.41
C VAL A 282 1.40 2.75 -28.45
N HIS A 283 2.15 2.83 -29.54
CA HIS A 283 3.39 2.09 -29.74
C HIS A 283 4.57 3.06 -29.75
N ILE A 284 5.59 2.75 -28.95
CA ILE A 284 6.80 3.57 -28.76
C ILE A 284 7.99 2.78 -29.30
N ASP A 285 8.55 3.25 -30.43
CA ASP A 285 9.79 2.74 -31.01
C ASP A 285 10.94 3.67 -30.62
N ARG A 286 11.78 3.20 -29.69
CA ARG A 286 12.91 3.97 -29.17
C ARG A 286 14.09 4.02 -30.12
N ARG A 287 14.19 3.08 -31.07
CA ARG A 287 15.28 3.06 -32.06
C ARG A 287 15.04 4.10 -33.15
N SER A 288 13.83 4.14 -33.67
CA SER A 288 13.43 5.07 -34.74
C SER A 288 13.06 6.45 -34.21
N LEU A 289 12.90 6.59 -32.88
CA LEU A 289 12.39 7.79 -32.22
C LEU A 289 11.02 8.20 -32.77
N LEU A 290 10.14 7.22 -32.93
CA LEU A 290 8.77 7.41 -33.39
C LEU A 290 7.78 6.82 -32.40
N ALA A 291 6.61 7.45 -32.30
CA ALA A 291 5.43 6.85 -31.70
C ALA A 291 4.34 6.69 -32.75
N THR A 292 3.60 5.59 -32.66
CA THR A 292 2.40 5.34 -33.45
C THR A 292 1.20 5.40 -32.52
N LEU A 293 0.23 6.25 -32.86
CA LEU A 293 -1.02 6.38 -32.12
C LEU A 293 -2.15 5.93 -33.04
N GLN A 294 -2.87 4.90 -32.63
CA GLN A 294 -4.02 4.38 -33.35
C GLN A 294 -5.28 4.49 -32.48
N SER A 295 -6.28 5.25 -32.92
CA SER A 295 -7.57 5.32 -32.23
C SER A 295 -8.24 3.95 -32.28
N THR A 296 -8.56 3.39 -31.12
CA THR A 296 -9.19 2.07 -30.98
C THR A 296 -10.64 2.15 -30.52
N ARG A 297 -11.06 3.31 -29.99
CA ARG A 297 -12.43 3.59 -29.54
C ARG A 297 -12.96 4.85 -30.21
N SER A 298 -14.28 4.96 -30.28
CA SER A 298 -14.95 6.21 -30.66
C SER A 298 -14.82 7.22 -29.53
N ALA A 299 -14.64 8.49 -29.88
CA ALA A 299 -14.60 9.57 -28.90
C ALA A 299 -15.90 9.63 -28.07
N SER A 300 -15.74 9.69 -26.75
CA SER A 300 -16.82 9.86 -25.78
C SER A 300 -16.31 10.78 -24.67
N PHE A 301 -16.65 12.06 -24.75
CA PHE A 301 -16.15 13.07 -23.82
C PHE A 301 -16.79 12.91 -22.43
N PRO A 302 -16.01 12.89 -21.33
CA PRO A 302 -16.55 12.77 -19.97
C PRO A 302 -16.95 14.16 -19.43
N ASP A 303 -18.22 14.53 -19.64
CA ASP A 303 -18.76 15.82 -19.19
C ASP A 303 -18.74 15.97 -17.66
N GLU A 304 -18.97 14.89 -16.93
CA GLU A 304 -18.94 14.86 -15.46
C GLU A 304 -17.55 15.17 -14.89
N ASP A 305 -16.48 14.69 -15.53
CA ASP A 305 -15.10 14.93 -15.11
C ASP A 305 -14.73 16.40 -15.33
N LEU A 306 -15.12 16.99 -16.47
CA LEU A 306 -14.92 18.41 -16.71
C LEU A 306 -15.68 19.26 -15.69
N ALA A 307 -16.93 18.89 -15.37
CA ALA A 307 -17.73 19.59 -14.37
C ALA A 307 -17.07 19.51 -12.98
N TRP A 308 -16.45 18.37 -12.63
CA TRP A 308 -15.66 18.24 -11.40
C TRP A 308 -14.46 19.18 -11.42
N PHE A 309 -13.66 19.19 -12.48
CA PHE A 309 -12.48 20.05 -12.57
C PHE A 309 -12.82 21.54 -12.51
N GLN A 310 -13.98 21.93 -13.04
CA GLN A 310 -14.51 23.29 -12.91
C GLN A 310 -14.88 23.64 -11.46
N ALA A 311 -15.49 22.71 -10.72
CA ALA A 311 -15.83 22.92 -9.32
C ALA A 311 -14.57 22.98 -8.44
N MET A 312 -13.63 22.07 -8.66
CA MET A 312 -12.33 22.02 -7.96
C MET A 312 -11.55 23.33 -8.13
N VAL A 313 -11.43 23.84 -9.35
CA VAL A 313 -10.70 25.09 -9.64
C VAL A 313 -11.36 26.33 -9.05
N GLN A 314 -12.69 26.31 -8.88
CA GLN A 314 -13.43 27.42 -8.28
C GLN A 314 -13.34 27.42 -6.75
N GLU A 315 -12.93 26.29 -6.14
CA GLU A 315 -12.84 26.13 -4.68
C GLU A 315 -14.15 26.53 -3.97
N ASP A 316 -15.30 26.22 -4.60
CA ASP A 316 -16.64 26.58 -4.11
C ASP A 316 -17.37 25.34 -3.57
N SER A 317 -17.60 25.31 -2.25
CA SER A 317 -18.25 24.20 -1.56
C SER A 317 -19.68 23.91 -2.05
N GLN A 318 -20.41 24.90 -2.56
CA GLN A 318 -21.76 24.70 -3.12
C GLN A 318 -21.70 24.00 -4.48
N LEU A 319 -20.72 24.33 -5.32
CA LEU A 319 -20.52 23.67 -6.61
C LEU A 319 -20.09 22.21 -6.42
N VAL A 320 -19.18 21.96 -5.49
CA VAL A 320 -18.74 20.60 -5.12
C VAL A 320 -19.93 19.78 -4.61
N MET A 321 -20.73 20.34 -3.70
CA MET A 321 -21.94 19.69 -3.19
C MET A 321 -22.98 19.41 -4.30
N ALA A 322 -23.17 20.33 -5.23
CA ALA A 322 -24.08 20.14 -6.37
C ALA A 322 -23.59 19.02 -7.30
N TRP A 323 -22.28 18.95 -7.52
CA TRP A 323 -21.65 17.88 -8.29
C TRP A 323 -21.81 16.52 -7.59
N LEU A 324 -21.49 16.42 -6.29
CA LEU A 324 -21.64 15.19 -5.49
C LEU A 324 -23.07 14.64 -5.51
N LYS A 325 -24.08 15.51 -5.38
CA LYS A 325 -25.50 15.10 -5.46
C LYS A 325 -25.87 14.45 -6.78
N LYS A 326 -25.22 14.83 -7.88
CA LYS A 326 -25.52 14.33 -9.23
C LYS A 326 -24.60 13.20 -9.66
N HIS A 327 -23.34 13.23 -9.26
CA HIS A 327 -22.25 12.41 -9.79
C HIS A 327 -21.41 11.71 -8.70
N GLY A 328 -21.81 11.77 -7.42
CA GLY A 328 -21.01 11.23 -6.30
C GLY A 328 -20.80 9.71 -6.31
N GLN A 329 -21.47 8.97 -7.20
CA GLN A 329 -21.24 7.52 -7.38
C GLN A 329 -20.33 7.21 -8.59
N THR A 330 -19.68 8.23 -9.15
CA THR A 330 -18.64 8.08 -10.18
C THR A 330 -17.26 7.92 -9.53
N ARG A 331 -16.22 7.62 -10.32
CA ARG A 331 -14.84 7.42 -9.82
C ARG A 331 -14.32 8.61 -9.01
N LEU A 332 -14.71 9.83 -9.37
CA LEU A 332 -14.28 11.08 -8.71
C LEU A 332 -15.10 11.41 -7.45
N GLY A 333 -16.09 10.58 -7.10
CA GLY A 333 -16.96 10.78 -5.95
C GLY A 333 -16.17 10.91 -4.63
N ARG A 334 -15.24 9.98 -4.40
CA ARG A 334 -14.41 9.96 -3.17
C ARG A 334 -13.58 11.23 -3.05
N GLU A 335 -12.85 11.57 -4.10
CA GLU A 335 -12.02 12.77 -4.12
C GLU A 335 -12.85 14.04 -3.90
N ALA A 336 -14.03 14.13 -4.54
CA ALA A 336 -14.92 15.27 -4.36
C ALA A 336 -15.47 15.39 -2.94
N ALA A 337 -15.72 14.27 -2.25
CA ALA A 337 -16.16 14.26 -0.87
C ALA A 337 -15.05 14.70 0.10
N GLU A 338 -13.82 14.23 -0.12
CA GLU A 338 -12.64 14.62 0.67
C GLU A 338 -12.28 16.10 0.46
N PHE A 339 -12.35 16.57 -0.79
CA PHE A 339 -12.16 17.97 -1.12
C PHE A 339 -13.25 18.88 -0.50
N LEU A 340 -14.51 18.45 -0.50
CA LEU A 340 -15.59 19.18 0.18
C LEU A 340 -15.32 19.34 1.67
N LEU A 341 -14.87 18.27 2.34
CA LEU A 341 -14.55 18.32 3.77
C LEU A 341 -13.41 19.32 4.02
N THR A 342 -12.36 19.27 3.21
CA THR A 342 -11.21 20.19 3.29
C THR A 342 -11.66 21.66 3.13
N LEU A 343 -12.44 21.97 2.09
CA LEU A 343 -12.97 23.34 1.89
C LEU A 343 -13.80 23.82 3.08
N LEU A 344 -14.66 22.97 3.63
CA LEU A 344 -15.51 23.35 4.75
C LEU A 344 -14.72 23.53 6.06
N LEU A 345 -13.63 22.79 6.25
CA LEU A 345 -12.69 23.01 7.36
C LEU A 345 -11.99 24.37 7.21
N ASP A 346 -11.46 24.66 6.02
CA ASP A 346 -10.79 25.94 5.73
C ASP A 346 -11.72 27.15 5.88
N GLU A 347 -13.00 27.00 5.50
CA GLU A 347 -14.04 28.02 5.65
C GLU A 347 -14.52 28.20 7.10
N GLY A 348 -14.14 27.32 8.03
CA GLY A 348 -14.66 27.31 9.41
C GLY A 348 -16.17 27.03 9.44
N ALA A 349 -16.63 26.10 8.61
CA ALA A 349 -18.05 25.77 8.46
C ALA A 349 -18.67 25.25 9.76
N LYS A 350 -20.02 25.29 9.83
CA LYS A 350 -20.74 24.80 11.01
C LYS A 350 -20.65 23.28 11.10
N GLU A 351 -20.69 22.76 12.34
CA GLU A 351 -20.64 21.33 12.64
C GLU A 351 -21.62 20.47 11.81
N GLY A 352 -22.84 20.96 11.55
CA GLY A 352 -23.80 20.26 10.69
C GLY A 352 -23.38 20.12 9.22
N GLN A 353 -22.63 21.09 8.69
CA GLN A 353 -22.08 21.03 7.32
C GLN A 353 -20.89 20.06 7.27
N LEU A 354 -20.02 20.10 8.29
CA LEU A 354 -18.89 19.18 8.41
C LEU A 354 -19.36 17.72 8.58
N ALA A 355 -20.38 17.49 9.42
CA ALA A 355 -21.02 16.17 9.55
C ALA A 355 -21.63 15.69 8.23
N GLN A 356 -22.20 16.59 7.42
CA GLN A 356 -22.69 16.25 6.08
C GLN A 356 -21.55 15.89 5.13
N ALA A 357 -20.39 16.54 5.21
CA ALA A 357 -19.22 16.20 4.40
C ALA A 357 -18.63 14.84 4.79
N ILE A 358 -18.52 14.54 6.10
CA ILE A 358 -18.14 13.20 6.60
C ILE A 358 -19.13 12.13 6.09
N GLN A 359 -20.43 12.45 6.06
CA GLN A 359 -21.44 11.56 5.50
C GLN A 359 -21.25 11.32 3.99
N TRP A 360 -20.79 12.33 3.24
CA TRP A 360 -20.42 12.13 1.83
C TRP A 360 -19.22 11.21 1.69
N VAL A 361 -18.15 11.37 2.49
CA VAL A 361 -17.00 10.45 2.46
C VAL A 361 -17.45 9.00 2.70
N ASN A 362 -18.37 8.78 3.64
CA ASN A 362 -18.98 7.46 3.86
C ASN A 362 -19.81 6.96 2.66
N ASP A 363 -20.61 7.83 2.04
CA ASP A 363 -21.55 7.42 1.00
C ASP A 363 -20.90 7.21 -0.37
N THR A 364 -19.73 7.82 -0.61
CA THR A 364 -18.91 7.60 -1.80
C THR A 364 -18.04 6.35 -1.70
N MET A 365 -17.98 5.70 -0.52
CA MET A 365 -17.26 4.45 -0.34
C MET A 365 -18.14 3.21 -0.58
N PRO A 366 -17.56 2.13 -1.14
CA PRO A 366 -18.18 0.80 -1.15
C PRO A 366 -18.64 0.40 0.24
N LYS A 367 -19.81 -0.23 0.34
CA LYS A 367 -20.44 -0.54 1.64
C LYS A 367 -19.56 -1.36 2.57
N ASP A 368 -18.73 -2.24 1.99
CA ASP A 368 -17.80 -3.10 2.72
C ASP A 368 -16.47 -2.44 3.06
N LEU A 369 -16.30 -1.15 2.83
CA LEU A 369 -15.08 -0.39 3.19
C LEU A 369 -15.39 0.89 3.96
N ARG A 370 -16.67 1.10 4.32
CA ARG A 370 -17.13 2.34 4.97
C ARG A 370 -16.55 2.52 6.36
N ALA A 371 -16.55 1.46 7.19
CA ALA A 371 -16.00 1.57 8.54
C ALA A 371 -14.48 1.65 8.49
N THR A 372 -13.85 0.92 7.57
CA THR A 372 -12.42 1.02 7.27
C THR A 372 -12.03 2.46 6.92
N ARG A 373 -12.70 3.11 5.96
CA ARG A 373 -12.39 4.50 5.58
C ARG A 373 -12.67 5.50 6.70
N LEU A 374 -13.77 5.32 7.44
CA LEU A 374 -14.12 6.23 8.53
C LEU A 374 -13.20 6.08 9.74
N PHE A 375 -12.54 4.94 9.91
CA PHE A 375 -11.45 4.80 10.87
C PHE A 375 -10.22 5.62 10.43
N ASP A 376 -9.81 5.50 9.17
CA ASP A 376 -8.69 6.30 8.64
C ASP A 376 -8.99 7.80 8.72
N LEU A 377 -10.21 8.22 8.36
CA LEU A 377 -10.64 9.61 8.45
C LEU A 377 -10.66 10.11 9.90
N MET A 378 -11.05 9.25 10.84
CA MET A 378 -11.00 9.56 12.26
C MET A 378 -9.56 9.86 12.69
N GLU A 379 -8.59 9.05 12.28
CA GLU A 379 -7.17 9.28 12.59
C GLU A 379 -6.63 10.55 11.93
N GLU A 380 -6.96 10.79 10.66
CA GLU A 380 -6.62 12.02 9.92
C GLU A 380 -7.09 13.26 10.69
N LEU A 381 -8.39 13.32 11.05
CA LEU A 381 -8.99 14.45 11.76
C LEU A 381 -8.37 14.65 13.15
N ILE A 382 -8.10 13.58 13.90
CA ILE A 382 -7.47 13.70 15.22
C ILE A 382 -6.04 14.23 15.11
N ASN A 383 -5.28 13.77 14.12
CA ASN A 383 -3.92 14.24 13.88
C ASN A 383 -3.88 15.73 13.47
N GLU A 384 -4.93 16.24 12.85
CA GLU A 384 -5.13 17.66 12.55
C GLU A 384 -5.65 18.48 13.74
N GLY A 385 -5.99 17.84 14.86
CA GLY A 385 -6.52 18.48 16.07
C GLY A 385 -8.05 18.61 16.10
N GLU A 386 -8.74 18.05 15.11
CA GLU A 386 -10.20 18.07 14.98
C GLU A 386 -10.87 16.89 15.72
N GLU A 387 -10.53 16.70 17.00
CA GLU A 387 -10.95 15.54 17.80
C GLU A 387 -12.47 15.29 17.79
N ARG A 388 -13.29 16.36 17.83
CA ARG A 388 -14.75 16.24 17.81
C ARG A 388 -15.27 15.68 16.49
N LEU A 389 -14.66 16.08 15.37
CA LEU A 389 -15.00 15.56 14.06
C LEU A 389 -14.49 14.12 13.91
N GLY A 390 -13.33 13.80 14.50
CA GLY A 390 -12.84 12.43 14.62
C GLY A 390 -13.84 11.51 15.34
N VAL A 391 -14.41 11.96 16.47
CA VAL A 391 -15.48 11.23 17.16
C VAL A 391 -16.70 11.05 16.25
N ALA A 392 -17.14 12.10 15.54
CA ALA A 392 -18.28 12.01 14.64
C ALA A 392 -18.06 11.02 13.48
N ALA A 393 -16.85 11.02 12.88
CA ALA A 393 -16.45 10.05 11.87
C ALA A 393 -16.45 8.62 12.44
N GLY A 394 -15.90 8.43 13.65
CA GLY A 394 -15.85 7.15 14.31
C GLY A 394 -17.25 6.58 14.62
N GLU A 395 -18.15 7.40 15.15
CA GLU A 395 -19.54 7.03 15.42
C GLU A 395 -20.32 6.67 14.15
N LEU A 396 -20.07 7.38 13.05
CA LEU A 396 -20.63 7.04 11.75
C LEU A 396 -20.06 5.70 11.26
N GLY A 397 -18.76 5.46 11.46
CA GLY A 397 -18.06 4.23 11.08
C GLY A 397 -18.67 3.00 11.73
N LEU A 398 -18.96 3.07 13.02
CA LEU A 398 -19.60 1.99 13.77
C LEU A 398 -20.98 1.58 13.23
N LYS A 399 -21.73 2.52 12.64
CA LYS A 399 -23.04 2.22 12.02
C LYS A 399 -22.89 1.35 10.77
N SER A 400 -21.77 1.47 10.07
CA SER A 400 -21.45 0.72 8.84
C SER A 400 -20.64 -0.56 9.10
N ALA A 401 -20.04 -0.70 10.28
CA ALA A 401 -19.02 -1.72 10.59
C ALA A 401 -19.46 -3.17 10.42
N ARG A 402 -20.75 -3.47 10.58
CA ARG A 402 -21.26 -4.85 10.41
C ARG A 402 -21.09 -5.39 8.98
N ALA A 403 -21.09 -4.51 7.99
CA ALA A 403 -20.98 -4.88 6.58
C ALA A 403 -19.53 -4.78 6.07
N ASP A 404 -18.57 -4.37 6.91
CA ASP A 404 -17.20 -4.09 6.50
C ASP A 404 -16.43 -5.37 6.16
N ARG A 405 -15.53 -5.25 5.18
CA ARG A 405 -14.65 -6.31 4.70
C ARG A 405 -13.65 -6.71 5.77
N TYR A 406 -13.24 -5.77 6.62
CA TYR A 406 -12.28 -5.96 7.69
C TYR A 406 -13.02 -5.93 9.03
N PRO A 407 -13.33 -7.10 9.64
CA PRO A 407 -14.04 -7.14 10.91
C PRO A 407 -13.30 -6.40 12.04
N GLU A 408 -11.97 -6.29 11.92
CA GLU A 408 -11.11 -5.56 12.84
C GLU A 408 -11.40 -4.06 12.92
N SER A 409 -11.86 -3.43 11.83
CA SER A 409 -12.13 -1.98 11.81
C SER A 409 -13.19 -1.57 12.82
N ALA A 410 -14.18 -2.43 13.09
CA ALA A 410 -15.16 -2.20 14.15
C ALA A 410 -14.50 -2.08 15.53
N TYR A 411 -13.54 -2.96 15.81
CA TYR A 411 -12.83 -2.99 17.08
C TYR A 411 -11.80 -1.87 17.20
N GLN A 412 -11.15 -1.48 16.11
CA GLN A 412 -10.26 -0.33 16.03
C GLN A 412 -11.03 0.98 16.29
N LEU A 413 -12.17 1.18 15.63
CA LEU A 413 -13.09 2.30 15.89
C LEU A 413 -13.51 2.37 17.36
N HIS A 414 -13.92 1.24 17.92
CA HIS A 414 -14.26 1.16 19.34
C HIS A 414 -13.06 1.48 20.25
N GLY A 415 -11.86 0.98 19.93
CA GLY A 415 -10.65 1.24 20.72
C GLY A 415 -10.34 2.73 20.77
N ARG A 416 -10.35 3.38 19.60
CA ARG A 416 -10.03 4.79 19.47
C ARG A 416 -11.09 5.72 20.06
N LEU A 417 -12.39 5.46 19.82
CA LEU A 417 -13.47 6.21 20.46
C LEU A 417 -13.40 6.08 21.98
N GLY A 418 -13.08 4.88 22.45
CA GLY A 418 -12.90 4.60 23.87
C GLY A 418 -11.79 5.44 24.50
N GLU A 419 -10.66 5.58 23.80
CA GLU A 419 -9.56 6.44 24.22
C GLU A 419 -9.94 7.92 24.29
N LEU A 420 -10.58 8.46 23.24
CA LEU A 420 -10.98 9.88 23.19
C LEU A 420 -11.99 10.25 24.28
N LEU A 421 -12.85 9.30 24.68
CA LEU A 421 -13.86 9.52 25.70
C LEU A 421 -13.33 9.37 27.13
N LEU A 422 -12.09 8.91 27.34
CA LEU A 422 -11.55 8.62 28.69
C LEU A 422 -11.64 9.81 29.64
N ALA A 423 -11.34 11.01 29.15
CA ALA A 423 -11.29 12.23 29.96
C ALA A 423 -12.68 12.85 30.20
N THR A 424 -13.65 12.56 29.33
CA THR A 424 -14.95 13.25 29.31
C THR A 424 -16.10 12.38 29.81
N ASP A 425 -16.14 11.09 29.42
CA ASP A 425 -17.15 10.13 29.82
C ASP A 425 -16.54 8.74 30.03
N ASN A 426 -16.08 8.49 31.26
CA ASN A 426 -15.46 7.22 31.64
C ASN A 426 -16.40 6.00 31.44
N ARG A 427 -17.73 6.19 31.47
CA ARG A 427 -18.68 5.10 31.32
C ARG A 427 -18.79 4.69 29.85
N GLU A 428 -18.93 5.65 28.95
CA GLU A 428 -18.95 5.37 27.51
C GLU A 428 -17.57 4.90 27.02
N ALA A 429 -16.48 5.51 27.50
CA ALA A 429 -15.11 5.03 27.26
C ALA A 429 -14.97 3.54 27.62
N TRP A 430 -15.44 3.14 28.80
CA TRP A 430 -15.41 1.73 29.23
C TRP A 430 -16.19 0.81 28.29
N ARG A 431 -17.37 1.23 27.78
CA ARG A 431 -18.17 0.41 26.85
C ARG A 431 -17.44 0.21 25.53
N HIS A 432 -16.89 1.27 24.97
CA HIS A 432 -16.13 1.23 23.73
C HIS A 432 -14.87 0.37 23.88
N LEU A 433 -14.06 0.60 24.91
CA LEU A 433 -12.84 -0.18 25.17
C LEU A 433 -13.13 -1.66 25.46
N LEU A 434 -14.25 -1.98 26.13
CA LEU A 434 -14.64 -3.37 26.37
C LEU A 434 -15.00 -4.08 25.06
N SER A 435 -15.73 -3.41 24.16
CA SER A 435 -16.02 -3.94 22.81
C SER A 435 -14.73 -4.14 22.01
N ALA A 436 -13.81 -3.17 22.05
CA ALA A 436 -12.52 -3.25 21.36
C ALA A 436 -11.68 -4.44 21.84
N ALA A 437 -11.58 -4.63 23.16
CA ALA A 437 -10.83 -5.72 23.78
C ALA A 437 -11.39 -7.12 23.46
N PHE A 438 -12.62 -7.24 22.94
CA PHE A 438 -13.16 -8.51 22.48
C PHE A 438 -12.53 -8.97 21.16
N GLY A 439 -12.35 -8.04 20.22
CA GLY A 439 -11.75 -8.35 18.91
C GLY A 439 -10.24 -8.14 18.84
N LEU A 440 -9.69 -7.29 19.72
CA LEU A 440 -8.26 -6.98 19.81
C LEU A 440 -7.74 -7.22 21.24
N PRO A 441 -7.81 -8.47 21.75
CA PRO A 441 -7.48 -8.76 23.15
C PRO A 441 -5.98 -8.57 23.49
N GLU A 442 -5.11 -8.60 22.48
CA GLU A 442 -3.66 -8.44 22.63
C GLU A 442 -3.16 -7.01 22.38
N ASP A 443 -4.07 -6.09 22.06
CA ASP A 443 -3.71 -4.68 21.90
C ASP A 443 -3.36 -4.07 23.26
N GLY A 444 -2.13 -3.55 23.34
CA GLY A 444 -1.58 -3.04 24.59
C GLY A 444 -2.28 -1.78 25.06
N MET A 445 -2.54 -0.86 24.13
CA MET A 445 -3.16 0.44 24.42
C MET A 445 -4.63 0.31 24.82
N ILE A 446 -5.40 -0.58 24.17
CA ILE A 446 -6.78 -0.88 24.57
C ILE A 446 -6.82 -1.41 26.01
N ASN A 447 -5.93 -2.35 26.35
CA ASN A 447 -5.86 -2.91 27.71
C ASN A 447 -5.40 -1.86 28.74
N LEU A 448 -4.42 -1.03 28.41
CA LEU A 448 -3.98 0.09 29.26
C LEU A 448 -5.16 1.02 29.57
N ASN A 449 -5.87 1.46 28.54
CA ASN A 449 -7.00 2.37 28.66
C ASN A 449 -8.17 1.75 29.41
N LEU A 450 -8.46 0.47 29.20
CA LEU A 450 -9.48 -0.25 29.97
C LEU A 450 -9.08 -0.39 31.45
N GLY A 451 -7.78 -0.51 31.74
CA GLY A 451 -7.23 -0.44 33.08
C GLY A 451 -7.52 0.91 33.75
N ARG A 452 -7.29 2.02 33.03
CA ARG A 452 -7.61 3.38 33.49
C ARG A 452 -9.10 3.54 33.81
N CYS A 453 -9.99 3.01 32.97
CA CYS A 453 -11.43 3.05 33.25
C CYS A 453 -11.81 2.32 34.54
N TYR A 454 -11.21 1.15 34.78
CA TYR A 454 -11.47 0.38 36.00
C TYR A 454 -10.89 1.06 37.24
N GLU A 455 -9.71 1.66 37.16
CA GLU A 455 -9.10 2.40 38.25
C GLU A 455 -9.94 3.62 38.63
N ALA A 456 -10.38 4.42 37.65
CA ALA A 456 -11.29 5.54 37.86
C ALA A 456 -12.64 5.12 38.47
N SER A 457 -13.08 3.89 38.21
CA SER A 457 -14.30 3.30 38.80
C SER A 457 -14.07 2.61 40.16
N GLY A 458 -12.87 2.69 40.73
CA GLY A 458 -12.50 2.03 42.00
C GLY A 458 -12.33 0.51 41.92
N LYS A 459 -12.35 -0.09 40.72
CA LYS A 459 -12.25 -1.54 40.50
C LYS A 459 -10.79 -1.99 40.37
N LYS A 460 -9.99 -1.77 41.43
CA LYS A 460 -8.53 -1.95 41.45
C LYS A 460 -8.05 -3.31 40.92
N ASN A 461 -8.67 -4.43 41.33
CA ASN A 461 -8.27 -5.76 40.85
C ASN A 461 -8.45 -5.96 39.34
N ARG A 462 -9.49 -5.36 38.75
CA ARG A 462 -9.72 -5.41 37.30
C ARG A 462 -8.76 -4.49 36.55
N ALA A 463 -8.47 -3.31 37.12
CA ALA A 463 -7.47 -2.40 36.59
C ALA A 463 -6.10 -3.06 36.53
N PHE A 464 -5.68 -3.69 37.63
CA PHE A 464 -4.42 -4.42 37.73
C PHE A 464 -4.31 -5.52 36.66
N SER A 465 -5.34 -6.37 36.52
CA SER A 465 -5.39 -7.42 35.50
C SER A 465 -5.22 -6.87 34.08
N ARG A 466 -5.83 -5.71 33.76
CA ARG A 466 -5.71 -5.09 32.44
C ARG A 466 -4.35 -4.44 32.21
N TYR A 467 -3.76 -3.79 33.22
CA TYR A 467 -2.40 -3.28 33.10
C TYR A 467 -1.36 -4.40 32.90
N VAL A 468 -1.51 -5.55 33.55
CA VAL A 468 -0.66 -6.72 33.27
C VAL A 468 -0.80 -7.17 31.82
N GLN A 469 -2.02 -7.15 31.26
CA GLN A 469 -2.24 -7.52 29.85
C GLN A 469 -1.63 -6.52 28.88
N ALA A 470 -1.57 -5.23 29.23
CA ALA A 470 -0.93 -4.21 28.42
C ALA A 470 0.59 -4.42 28.26
N LEU A 471 1.27 -5.03 29.24
CA LEU A 471 2.73 -5.28 29.20
C LEU A 471 3.21 -6.14 28.02
N VAL A 472 2.31 -6.80 27.28
CA VAL A 472 2.67 -7.64 26.13
C VAL A 472 3.27 -6.83 24.99
N LYS A 473 2.83 -5.58 24.81
CA LYS A 473 3.24 -4.73 23.69
C LYS A 473 4.15 -3.62 24.19
N GLU A 474 5.27 -3.43 23.50
CA GLU A 474 6.29 -2.44 23.83
C GLU A 474 5.70 -1.03 24.00
N GLU A 475 4.84 -0.62 23.05
CA GLU A 475 4.18 0.70 22.99
C GLU A 475 3.39 1.11 24.24
N SER A 476 2.87 0.13 25.00
CA SER A 476 2.06 0.40 26.21
C SER A 476 2.76 -0.04 27.50
N SER A 477 3.89 -0.73 27.38
CA SER A 477 4.58 -1.41 28.48
C SER A 477 5.04 -0.44 29.58
N GLU A 478 5.67 0.67 29.21
CA GLU A 478 6.18 1.67 30.17
C GLU A 478 5.05 2.29 30.99
N LEU A 479 3.98 2.72 30.31
CA LEU A 479 2.81 3.33 30.93
C LEU A 479 2.07 2.33 31.84
N ALA A 480 1.96 1.07 31.40
CA ALA A 480 1.36 0.00 32.17
C ALA A 480 2.18 -0.36 33.42
N MET A 481 3.51 -0.42 33.31
CA MET A 481 4.41 -0.64 34.46
C MET A 481 4.26 0.48 35.50
N ALA A 482 4.22 1.73 35.06
CA ALA A 482 4.03 2.87 35.94
C ALA A 482 2.67 2.80 36.67
N ALA A 483 1.61 2.40 35.96
CA ALA A 483 0.29 2.22 36.56
C ALA A 483 0.23 1.05 37.55
N LEU A 484 0.87 -0.08 37.25
CA LEU A 484 0.98 -1.24 38.16
C LEU A 484 1.73 -0.89 39.44
N ALA A 485 2.88 -0.21 39.33
CA ALA A 485 3.67 0.20 40.49
C ALA A 485 2.89 1.16 41.41
N ARG A 486 2.16 2.11 40.83
CA ARG A 486 1.26 3.01 41.58
C ARG A 486 0.17 2.20 42.28
N LEU A 487 -0.52 1.31 41.56
CA LEU A 487 -1.66 0.58 42.09
C LEU A 487 -1.26 -0.41 43.19
N ASP A 488 -0.10 -1.08 43.07
CA ASP A 488 0.42 -1.98 44.10
C ASP A 488 0.82 -1.24 45.38
N ALA A 489 1.37 -0.03 45.26
CA ALA A 489 1.72 0.81 46.42
C ALA A 489 0.48 1.23 47.24
N GLU A 490 -0.68 1.35 46.59
CA GLU A 490 -1.95 1.68 47.23
C GLU A 490 -2.67 0.48 47.86
N LEU A 491 -2.22 -0.75 47.59
CA LEU A 491 -2.81 -1.96 48.16
C LEU A 491 -2.20 -2.24 49.55
N PRO A 492 -3.02 -2.68 50.53
CA PRO A 492 -2.54 -3.23 51.79
C PRO A 492 -1.47 -4.32 51.56
N ALA A 493 -0.48 -4.44 52.44
CA ALA A 493 0.66 -5.35 52.25
C ALA A 493 0.25 -6.83 52.05
N ASP A 494 -0.85 -7.25 52.65
CA ASP A 494 -1.46 -8.58 52.52
C ASP A 494 -2.28 -8.76 51.23
N GLN A 495 -2.53 -7.68 50.50
CA GLN A 495 -3.27 -7.63 49.23
C GLN A 495 -2.39 -7.22 48.05
N ARG A 496 -1.10 -6.96 48.29
CA ARG A 496 -0.12 -6.72 47.22
C ARG A 496 -0.04 -7.94 46.32
N MET A 497 0.10 -7.67 45.03
CA MET A 497 0.00 -8.71 44.03
C MET A 497 1.30 -9.52 44.02
N THR A 498 1.20 -10.81 44.33
CA THR A 498 2.33 -11.74 44.24
C THR A 498 2.56 -12.19 42.81
N ILE A 499 3.75 -12.72 42.50
CA ILE A 499 4.04 -13.36 41.21
C ILE A 499 2.99 -14.44 40.89
N GLU A 500 2.57 -15.23 41.87
CA GLU A 500 1.52 -16.24 41.72
C GLU A 500 0.14 -15.65 41.38
N THR A 501 -0.17 -14.46 41.91
CA THR A 501 -1.42 -13.77 41.61
C THR A 501 -1.40 -13.16 40.21
N ILE A 502 -0.26 -12.61 39.81
CA ILE A 502 -0.02 -12.12 38.43
C ILE A 502 -0.16 -13.27 37.44
N ASP A 503 0.47 -14.42 37.71
CA ASP A 503 0.40 -15.61 36.86
C ASP A 503 -1.05 -16.12 36.71
N ARG A 504 -1.83 -16.14 37.80
CA ARG A 504 -3.28 -16.47 37.77
C ARG A 504 -4.13 -15.43 37.02
N MET A 505 -3.73 -14.17 37.01
CA MET A 505 -4.43 -13.11 36.27
C MET A 505 -4.09 -13.12 34.77
N ILE A 506 -2.90 -13.64 34.41
CA ILE A 506 -2.50 -13.92 33.04
C ILE A 506 -3.13 -15.24 32.56
N SER A 507 -3.38 -16.21 33.45
CA SER A 507 -3.92 -17.54 33.14
C SER A 507 -5.39 -17.60 32.69
N GLY A 508 -6.02 -16.44 32.43
CA GLY A 508 -7.25 -16.35 31.62
C GLY A 508 -7.00 -16.50 30.12
N ARG A 509 -5.72 -16.58 29.70
CA ARG A 509 -5.33 -16.96 28.34
C ARG A 509 -5.46 -18.46 28.16
N VAL A 510 -5.88 -18.88 26.96
CA VAL A 510 -5.69 -20.25 26.48
C VAL A 510 -4.25 -20.65 26.79
N ARG A 511 -4.06 -21.78 27.49
CA ARG A 511 -2.73 -22.29 27.86
C ARG A 511 -1.85 -22.28 26.62
N ASN A 512 -0.74 -21.57 26.63
CA ASN A 512 0.29 -21.68 25.60
C ASN A 512 1.47 -22.46 26.20
N TYR A 513 1.86 -23.56 25.58
CA TYR A 513 3.13 -24.21 25.91
C TYR A 513 4.17 -23.60 24.98
N SER A 514 4.97 -22.65 25.45
CA SER A 514 6.16 -22.19 24.76
C SER A 514 7.39 -22.76 25.45
N ALA A 515 8.41 -23.17 24.70
CA ALA A 515 9.66 -23.60 25.30
C ALA A 515 10.38 -22.39 25.96
N PRO A 516 10.97 -22.55 27.16
CA PRO A 516 11.66 -21.46 27.85
C PRO A 516 12.96 -21.03 27.17
N THR A 517 13.49 -21.85 26.27
CA THR A 517 14.73 -21.60 25.51
C THR A 517 14.55 -22.10 24.08
N ALA A 518 15.30 -21.53 23.14
CA ALA A 518 15.42 -22.08 21.80
C ALA A 518 16.28 -23.36 21.80
N TYR A 519 16.11 -24.19 20.78
CA TYR A 519 16.97 -25.33 20.51
C TYR A 519 18.33 -24.82 20.00
N GLU A 520 19.40 -25.21 20.68
CA GLU A 520 20.77 -24.98 20.22
C GLU A 520 21.34 -26.30 19.67
N PRO A 521 21.61 -26.40 18.36
CA PRO A 521 22.13 -27.63 17.78
C PRO A 521 23.58 -27.87 18.22
N ASP A 522 23.87 -29.07 18.72
CA ASP A 522 25.25 -29.48 18.98
C ASP A 522 26.02 -29.62 17.65
N PRO A 523 27.09 -28.83 17.43
CA PRO A 523 27.85 -28.84 16.18
C PRO A 523 28.41 -30.23 15.79
N LYS A 524 28.58 -31.13 16.76
CA LYS A 524 29.11 -32.49 16.52
C LYS A 524 28.06 -33.47 16.03
N THR A 525 26.78 -33.18 16.25
CA THR A 525 25.65 -34.07 15.91
C THR A 525 24.66 -33.42 14.94
N ARG A 526 24.90 -32.15 14.57
CA ARG A 526 24.04 -31.39 13.66
C ARG A 526 23.97 -32.03 12.26
N SER A 527 22.76 -32.37 11.86
CA SER A 527 22.40 -32.82 10.52
C SER A 527 22.34 -31.63 9.55
N ASN A 528 22.63 -31.86 8.26
CA ASN A 528 22.41 -30.89 7.18
C ASN A 528 20.99 -30.99 6.56
N ARG A 529 20.13 -31.82 7.15
CA ARG A 529 18.74 -32.04 6.73
C ARG A 529 17.80 -31.43 7.75
N THR A 530 16.79 -30.73 7.25
CA THR A 530 15.67 -30.21 8.01
C THR A 530 14.63 -31.31 8.21
N SER A 531 14.12 -31.45 9.44
CA SER A 531 13.08 -32.42 9.77
C SER A 531 11.70 -31.83 9.49
N LEU A 532 10.88 -32.53 8.70
CA LEU A 532 9.48 -32.17 8.54
C LEU A 532 8.66 -32.77 9.69
N VAL A 533 7.91 -31.94 10.39
CA VAL A 533 6.98 -32.33 11.46
C VAL A 533 5.57 -32.07 10.97
N GLU A 534 4.80 -33.14 10.79
CA GLU A 534 3.41 -33.06 10.34
C GLU A 534 2.47 -33.32 11.52
N PHE A 535 1.61 -32.34 11.79
CA PHE A 535 0.65 -32.38 12.87
C PHE A 535 -0.78 -32.45 12.32
N PHE A 536 -1.48 -33.55 12.57
CA PHE A 536 -2.85 -33.76 12.13
C PHE A 536 -3.81 -33.56 13.31
N THR A 537 -4.75 -32.62 13.19
CA THR A 537 -5.67 -32.23 14.27
C THR A 537 -7.09 -32.00 13.77
N SER A 538 -8.07 -31.86 14.67
CA SER A 538 -9.46 -31.54 14.36
C SER A 538 -9.83 -30.14 14.86
N ALA A 539 -10.92 -29.55 14.35
CA ALA A 539 -11.31 -28.16 14.64
C ALA A 539 -11.97 -27.93 16.02
N TYR A 540 -12.10 -28.96 16.88
CA TYR A 540 -12.78 -28.83 18.18
C TYR A 540 -11.80 -28.47 19.31
N VAL A 541 -12.08 -27.36 20.00
CA VAL A 541 -11.37 -26.88 21.20
C VAL A 541 -12.35 -26.88 22.39
N GLY A 542 -12.69 -28.06 22.92
CA GLY A 542 -13.57 -28.21 24.11
C GLY A 542 -14.50 -29.45 24.09
N ASP A 543 -15.05 -29.84 25.25
CA ASP A 543 -15.61 -31.19 25.54
C ASP A 543 -17.16 -31.25 25.52
N GLU A 544 -17.91 -32.32 25.22
CA GLU A 544 -17.99 -33.80 25.47
C GLU A 544 -16.95 -34.93 25.22
N ARG A 545 -16.20 -34.93 24.10
CA ARG A 545 -15.30 -36.06 23.72
C ARG A 545 -13.97 -35.64 23.10
N ALA A 546 -13.26 -34.77 23.83
CA ALA A 546 -11.84 -34.43 23.80
C ALA A 546 -11.21 -34.19 22.42
N GLY A 547 -11.38 -32.97 21.89
CA GLY A 547 -10.47 -32.43 20.88
C GLY A 547 -9.03 -32.29 21.41
N ALA A 548 -8.04 -32.49 20.54
CA ALA A 548 -6.61 -32.59 20.87
C ALA A 548 -5.96 -31.23 21.23
N ILE A 549 -6.48 -30.54 22.25
CA ILE A 549 -5.91 -29.28 22.76
C ILE A 549 -4.45 -29.49 23.16
N GLY A 550 -4.14 -30.59 23.88
CA GLY A 550 -2.77 -30.89 24.28
C GLY A 550 -1.81 -31.07 23.09
N GLY A 551 -2.28 -31.68 21.98
CA GLY A 551 -1.47 -31.86 20.78
C GLY A 551 -1.18 -30.54 20.06
N ALA A 552 -2.20 -29.69 19.91
CA ALA A 552 -2.04 -28.38 19.27
C ALA A 552 -1.10 -27.48 20.07
N LEU A 553 -1.23 -27.48 21.40
CA LEU A 553 -0.36 -26.69 22.27
C LEU A 553 1.07 -27.26 22.31
N GLY A 554 1.23 -28.58 22.30
CA GLY A 554 2.55 -29.21 22.18
C GLY A 554 3.23 -28.90 20.85
N ASN A 555 2.47 -28.88 19.75
CA ASN A 555 2.97 -28.51 18.43
C ASN A 555 3.39 -27.04 18.37
N GLN A 556 2.60 -26.13 18.95
CA GLN A 556 2.96 -24.71 19.08
C GLN A 556 4.23 -24.51 19.92
N GLY A 557 4.40 -25.29 21.00
CA GLY A 557 5.62 -25.25 21.80
C GLY A 557 6.85 -25.74 21.06
N ALA A 558 6.71 -26.83 20.30
CA ALA A 558 7.78 -27.33 19.45
C ALA A 558 8.16 -26.33 18.36
N LEU A 559 7.18 -25.68 17.72
CA LEU A 559 7.41 -24.60 16.76
C LEU A 559 8.22 -23.45 17.37
N SER A 560 7.94 -23.07 18.61
CA SER A 560 8.69 -22.01 19.31
C SER A 560 10.10 -22.42 19.74
N HIS A 561 10.38 -23.74 19.80
CA HIS A 561 11.66 -24.27 20.27
C HIS A 561 12.65 -24.47 19.13
N PHE A 562 12.23 -25.02 17.99
CA PHE A 562 13.10 -25.33 16.86
C PHE A 562 13.06 -24.25 15.79
N GLY A 563 14.22 -23.87 15.25
CA GLY A 563 14.27 -22.96 14.10
C GLY A 563 13.96 -23.66 12.78
N ASP A 564 13.52 -22.88 11.77
CA ASP A 564 13.10 -23.38 10.46
C ASP A 564 14.20 -24.12 9.68
N ALA A 565 15.47 -23.88 10.03
CA ALA A 565 16.60 -24.61 9.45
C ALA A 565 16.68 -26.06 9.94
N ASP A 566 16.19 -26.33 11.15
CA ASP A 566 16.31 -27.62 11.82
C ASP A 566 14.99 -28.40 11.74
N CYS A 567 13.83 -27.73 11.92
CA CYS A 567 12.49 -28.34 11.76
C CYS A 567 11.52 -27.43 11.00
N ILE A 568 10.72 -28.01 10.08
CA ILE A 568 9.59 -27.33 9.42
C ILE A 568 8.30 -28.00 9.89
N PHE A 569 7.31 -27.22 10.30
CA PHE A 569 6.05 -27.73 10.83
C PHE A 569 4.90 -27.49 9.85
N LEU A 570 4.13 -28.55 9.56
CA LEU A 570 2.88 -28.48 8.79
C LEU A 570 1.73 -28.95 9.67
N SER A 571 0.65 -28.16 9.74
CA SER A 571 -0.54 -28.52 10.51
C SER A 571 -1.74 -28.73 9.59
N TYR A 572 -2.41 -29.86 9.73
CA TYR A 572 -3.55 -30.25 8.92
C TYR A 572 -4.82 -30.35 9.79
N HIS A 573 -5.91 -29.72 9.34
CA HIS A 573 -7.22 -29.82 9.98
C HIS A 573 -8.09 -30.88 9.28
N LEU A 574 -8.37 -31.99 9.97
CA LEU A 574 -9.17 -33.07 9.45
C LEU A 574 -10.66 -32.87 9.81
N PRO A 575 -11.59 -32.99 8.84
CA PRO A 575 -13.03 -32.99 9.12
C PRO A 575 -13.40 -34.30 9.85
N THR A 576 -14.02 -34.17 11.04
CA THR A 576 -14.67 -35.17 11.91
C THR A 576 -14.26 -36.65 11.75
N PRO A 577 -13.80 -37.37 12.81
CA PRO A 577 -13.27 -38.73 12.64
C PRO A 577 -14.32 -39.68 12.03
N ARG A 578 -14.07 -40.13 10.80
CA ARG A 578 -14.69 -41.35 10.28
C ARG A 578 -14.12 -42.49 11.13
N VAL A 579 -15.00 -43.33 11.68
CA VAL A 579 -14.61 -44.56 12.37
C VAL A 579 -13.72 -45.35 11.41
N GLU A 580 -12.50 -45.62 11.85
CA GLU A 580 -11.48 -46.25 11.03
C GLU A 580 -11.94 -47.64 10.57
N PRO A 581 -11.65 -48.08 9.32
CA PRO A 581 -12.11 -49.38 8.80
C PRO A 581 -11.60 -50.58 9.61
N LEU A 582 -10.60 -50.37 10.46
CA LEU A 582 -9.99 -51.37 11.34
C LEU A 582 -10.64 -51.44 12.73
N VAL A 583 -11.63 -50.58 13.02
CA VAL A 583 -12.38 -50.65 14.28
C VAL A 583 -13.25 -51.89 14.27
N THR A 584 -12.92 -52.84 15.16
CA THR A 584 -13.67 -54.08 15.26
C THR A 584 -15.09 -53.83 15.77
N PRO A 585 -16.08 -54.66 15.37
CA PRO A 585 -17.45 -54.56 15.90
C PRO A 585 -17.51 -54.63 17.43
N LEU A 586 -16.55 -55.28 18.09
CA LEU A 586 -16.42 -55.34 19.55
C LEU A 586 -16.12 -53.97 20.16
N ALA A 587 -15.22 -53.19 19.55
CA ALA A 587 -14.90 -51.84 20.00
C ALA A 587 -16.11 -50.88 19.87
N MET A 588 -16.92 -51.03 18.80
CA MET A 588 -18.17 -50.27 18.66
C MET A 588 -19.25 -50.70 19.67
N HIS A 589 -19.24 -51.98 20.10
CA HIS A 589 -20.19 -52.48 21.10
C HIS A 589 -19.83 -52.01 22.51
N MET A 590 -18.54 -51.97 22.86
CA MET A 590 -18.06 -51.46 24.15
C MET A 590 -18.25 -49.95 24.33
N GLN A 591 -18.32 -49.18 23.23
CA GLN A 591 -18.67 -47.76 23.28
C GLN A 591 -20.06 -47.50 23.88
N LYS A 592 -20.99 -48.47 23.83
CA LYS A 592 -22.33 -48.31 24.42
C LYS A 592 -22.36 -48.54 25.94
N TRP A 593 -21.23 -48.93 26.54
CA TRP A 593 -21.09 -49.23 27.97
C TRP A 593 -20.24 -48.19 28.73
N LEU A 594 -19.72 -47.18 28.02
CA LEU A 594 -19.15 -45.94 28.56
C LEU A 594 -20.09 -44.79 28.20
#